data_AF-X1GP74-F1
#
_entry.id   AF-X1GP74-F1
#
_cell.length_a   1.000
_cell.length_b   1.000
_cell.length_c   1.000
_cell.angle_alpha   90.00
_cell.angle_beta   90.00
_cell.angle_gamma   90.00
#
_symmetry.space_group_name_H-M   'P 1'
#
loop_
_entity.id
_entity.type
_entity.pdbx_description
1 polymer ?
#
loop_
_entity_poly.entity_id
_entity_poly.type
_entity_poly.pdbx_seq_one_letter_code
_entity_poly.pdbx_strand_id
1 'polypeptide(L)'
;MEHTNLSIDNDKNLIEKVLNDIDMRYIVLFLYVIRNDLFRDLNDSELIKSYEKVLILDEIFKNNILNFWTDEFIEVAVDLGLFKNIRSMREFQQKEGDFIIRLGEETVTIENDTISVPDHTLFLIINKKFKFLTKRNFNSALIKLKGVRCETSNIIHPFVSEIGDHDYTLPDDVYYILNQYGN
;
A
#
# COMPACT_ATOMS: atom_id res chain seq x y z
N MET A 1 12.78 16.76 25.91
CA MET A 1 13.16 15.55 25.16
C MET A 1 13.47 15.98 23.75
N GLU A 2 14.52 15.42 23.15
CA GLU A 2 14.84 15.66 21.74
C GLU A 2 13.72 15.05 20.89
N HIS A 3 13.12 15.84 20.01
CA HIS A 3 11.99 15.42 19.18
C HIS A 3 12.53 14.58 18.02
N THR A 4 12.55 13.25 18.18
CA THR A 4 13.20 12.31 17.24
C THR A 4 12.27 11.65 16.23
N ASN A 5 11.01 11.41 16.61
CA ASN A 5 10.05 10.63 15.83
C ASN A 5 8.91 11.53 15.39
N LEU A 6 8.29 11.25 14.22
CA LEU A 6 7.12 11.98 13.78
C LEU A 6 5.98 11.81 14.80
N SER A 7 5.36 12.91 15.22
CA SER A 7 4.23 12.86 16.15
C SER A 7 3.19 13.94 15.87
N ILE A 8 1.92 13.68 16.18
CA ILE A 8 0.86 14.68 16.00
C ILE A 8 1.13 15.92 16.86
N ASP A 9 1.57 15.74 18.10
CA ASP A 9 1.77 16.86 19.04
C ASP A 9 2.82 17.87 18.55
N ASN A 10 3.90 17.39 17.94
CA ASN A 10 5.02 18.23 17.52
C ASN A 10 5.02 18.57 16.02
N ASP A 11 4.42 17.73 15.18
CA ASP A 11 4.51 17.82 13.71
C ASP A 11 3.15 17.97 13.01
N LYS A 12 2.08 18.35 13.73
CA LYS A 12 0.74 18.50 13.14
C LYS A 12 0.74 19.29 11.82
N ASN A 13 1.36 20.46 11.80
CA ASN A 13 1.42 21.30 10.60
C ASN A 13 2.15 20.61 9.44
N LEU A 14 3.21 19.86 9.76
CA LEU A 14 3.98 19.10 8.77
C LEU A 14 3.12 17.97 8.17
N ILE A 15 2.45 17.21 9.03
CA ILE A 15 1.54 16.13 8.64
C ILE A 15 0.42 16.69 7.76
N GLU A 16 -0.24 17.76 8.19
CA GLU A 16 -1.30 18.43 7.43
C GLU A 16 -0.77 18.93 6.07
N LYS A 17 0.42 19.52 6.03
CA LYS A 17 1.03 19.97 4.77
C LYS A 17 1.26 18.83 3.79
N VAL A 18 1.75 17.69 4.27
CA VAL A 18 1.95 16.48 3.44
C VAL A 18 0.60 15.94 2.96
N LEU A 19 -0.40 15.84 3.84
CA LEU A 19 -1.73 15.33 3.49
C LEU A 19 -2.59 16.32 2.69
N ASN A 20 -2.23 17.61 2.67
CA ASN A 20 -2.87 18.61 1.82
C ASN A 20 -2.33 18.63 0.39
N ASP A 21 -1.09 18.17 0.16
CA ASP A 21 -0.57 17.93 -1.18
C ASP A 21 -1.25 16.68 -1.75
N ILE A 22 -2.00 16.86 -2.84
CA ILE A 22 -2.85 15.80 -3.40
C ILE A 22 -2.04 14.59 -3.87
N ASP A 23 -0.87 14.81 -4.47
CA ASP A 23 -0.06 13.74 -5.02
C ASP A 23 0.61 12.95 -3.88
N MET A 24 1.12 13.66 -2.87
CA MET A 24 1.71 13.04 -1.67
C MET A 24 0.68 12.26 -0.85
N ARG A 25 -0.48 12.88 -0.60
CA ARG A 25 -1.56 12.29 0.18
C ARG A 25 -1.94 10.93 -0.35
N TYR A 26 -2.18 10.81 -1.67
CA TYR A 26 -2.63 9.54 -2.22
C TYR A 26 -1.54 8.47 -2.19
N ILE A 27 -0.27 8.82 -2.27
CA ILE A 27 0.81 7.84 -2.05
C ILE A 27 0.75 7.29 -0.63
N VAL A 28 0.75 8.20 0.36
CA VAL A 28 0.74 7.84 1.79
C VAL A 28 -0.50 7.03 2.15
N LEU A 29 -1.69 7.49 1.72
CA LEU A 29 -2.95 6.82 2.02
C LEU A 29 -3.06 5.44 1.36
N PHE A 30 -2.52 5.23 0.15
CA PHE A 30 -2.61 3.91 -0.47
C PHE A 30 -1.62 2.91 0.11
N LEU A 31 -0.43 3.37 0.54
CA LEU A 31 0.45 2.53 1.34
C LEU A 31 -0.21 2.17 2.69
N TYR A 32 -0.92 3.12 3.30
CA TYR A 32 -1.72 2.85 4.50
C TYR A 32 -2.84 1.84 4.25
N VAL A 33 -3.63 1.99 3.19
CA VAL A 33 -4.69 1.04 2.82
C VAL A 33 -4.11 -0.36 2.56
N ILE A 34 -3.01 -0.46 1.82
CA ILE A 34 -2.34 -1.75 1.60
C ILE A 34 -1.93 -2.38 2.94
N ARG A 35 -1.33 -1.60 3.84
CA ARG A 35 -0.93 -2.11 5.15
C ARG A 35 -2.12 -2.47 6.04
N ASN A 36 -3.11 -1.58 6.16
CA ASN A 36 -4.22 -1.72 7.10
C ASN A 36 -5.28 -2.71 6.61
N ASP A 37 -5.61 -2.71 5.33
CA ASP A 37 -6.77 -3.44 4.81
C ASP A 37 -6.36 -4.81 4.24
N LEU A 38 -5.14 -4.97 3.70
CA LEU A 38 -4.64 -6.27 3.28
C LEU A 38 -3.86 -6.98 4.38
N PHE A 39 -3.03 -6.27 5.16
CA PHE A 39 -2.04 -6.91 6.05
C PHE A 39 -2.06 -6.31 7.47
N ARG A 40 -3.28 -6.06 7.98
CA ARG A 40 -3.55 -5.33 9.23
C ARG A 40 -2.68 -5.77 10.40
N ASP A 41 -2.49 -7.08 10.54
CA ASP A 41 -1.63 -7.70 11.53
C ASP A 41 -0.59 -8.56 10.81
N LEU A 42 0.66 -8.08 10.79
CA LEU A 42 1.76 -8.83 10.21
C LEU A 42 2.16 -10.06 11.06
N ASN A 43 1.64 -10.19 12.27
CA ASN A 43 1.76 -11.42 13.05
C ASN A 43 0.71 -12.47 12.67
N ASP A 44 -0.27 -12.12 11.82
CA ASP A 44 -1.21 -13.09 11.25
C ASP A 44 -0.51 -13.96 10.21
N SER A 45 0.19 -14.98 10.73
CA SER A 45 0.94 -15.91 9.90
C SER A 45 0.05 -16.73 8.96
N GLU A 46 -1.25 -16.84 9.23
CA GLU A 46 -2.18 -17.56 8.36
C GLU A 46 -2.50 -16.72 7.12
N LEU A 47 -2.83 -15.44 7.32
CA LEU A 47 -3.05 -14.46 6.26
C LEU A 47 -1.82 -14.32 5.34
N ILE A 48 -0.63 -14.15 5.93
CA ILE A 48 0.61 -14.01 5.15
C ILE A 48 0.87 -15.26 4.32
N LYS A 49 0.80 -16.44 4.95
CA LYS A 49 1.01 -17.72 4.24
C LYS A 49 -0.02 -17.94 3.14
N SER A 50 -1.27 -17.51 3.32
CA SER A 50 -2.30 -17.68 2.31
C SER A 50 -2.06 -16.77 1.10
N TYR A 51 -1.59 -15.55 1.33
CA TYR A 51 -1.13 -14.64 0.28
C TYR A 51 0.07 -15.20 -0.48
N GLU A 52 1.13 -15.59 0.22
CA GLU A 52 2.35 -16.16 -0.37
C GLU A 52 2.06 -17.44 -1.17
N LYS A 53 1.18 -18.31 -0.67
CA LYS A 53 0.77 -19.53 -1.38
C LYS A 53 0.18 -19.26 -2.75
N VAL A 54 -0.55 -18.15 -2.93
CA VAL A 54 -1.09 -17.76 -4.23
C VAL A 54 0.02 -17.23 -5.13
N LEU A 55 0.97 -16.46 -4.59
CA LEU A 55 2.05 -15.85 -5.36
C LEU A 55 3.01 -16.86 -5.98
N ILE A 56 3.20 -18.03 -5.35
CA ILE A 56 4.10 -19.08 -5.85
C ILE A 56 3.47 -20.00 -6.89
N LEU A 57 2.19 -19.82 -7.23
CA LEU A 57 1.51 -20.65 -8.23
C LEU A 57 1.90 -20.20 -9.65
N ASP A 58 2.22 -21.16 -10.52
CA ASP A 58 2.50 -20.88 -11.94
C ASP A 58 1.28 -20.26 -12.65
N GLU A 59 0.10 -20.80 -12.36
CA GLU A 59 -1.20 -20.26 -12.81
C GLU A 59 -2.13 -20.11 -11.61
N ILE A 60 -2.66 -18.90 -11.44
CA ILE A 60 -3.58 -18.57 -10.36
C ILE A 60 -5.01 -18.69 -10.89
N PHE A 61 -5.71 -19.76 -10.56
CA PHE A 61 -7.13 -19.90 -10.88
C PHE A 61 -7.99 -19.23 -9.81
N LYS A 62 -9.20 -18.79 -10.19
CA LYS A 62 -10.19 -18.24 -9.25
C LYS A 62 -10.42 -19.18 -8.06
N ASN A 63 -10.49 -20.49 -8.28
CA ASN A 63 -10.65 -21.46 -7.19
C ASN A 63 -9.45 -21.47 -6.23
N ASN A 64 -8.22 -21.20 -6.69
CA ASN A 64 -7.10 -21.04 -5.77
C ASN A 64 -7.33 -19.84 -4.84
N ILE A 65 -7.73 -18.69 -5.40
CA ILE A 65 -8.05 -17.49 -4.63
C ILE A 65 -9.15 -17.79 -3.60
N LEU A 66 -10.27 -18.39 -4.02
CA LEU A 66 -11.39 -18.71 -3.12
C LEU A 66 -11.03 -19.71 -2.01
N ASN A 67 -10.04 -20.57 -2.25
CA ASN A 67 -9.59 -21.57 -1.27
C ASN A 67 -8.59 -20.99 -0.27
N PHE A 68 -7.84 -19.96 -0.64
CA PHE A 68 -6.77 -19.41 0.20
C PHE A 68 -7.14 -18.07 0.85
N TRP A 69 -7.92 -17.22 0.17
CA TRP A 69 -8.21 -15.86 0.64
C TRP A 69 -9.65 -15.72 1.10
N THR A 70 -9.87 -14.86 2.09
CA THR A 70 -11.21 -14.51 2.56
C THR A 70 -11.91 -13.58 1.58
N ASP A 71 -13.25 -13.56 1.57
CA ASP A 71 -14.03 -12.66 0.72
C ASP A 71 -13.65 -11.19 0.93
N GLU A 72 -13.39 -10.79 2.17
CA GLU A 72 -12.93 -9.44 2.54
C GLU A 72 -11.58 -9.11 1.88
N PHE A 73 -10.59 -10.02 1.98
CA PHE A 73 -9.29 -9.81 1.35
C PHE A 73 -9.40 -9.74 -0.17
N ILE A 74 -10.25 -10.59 -0.78
CA ILE A 74 -10.50 -10.59 -2.22
C ILE A 74 -11.13 -9.27 -2.66
N GLU A 75 -12.10 -8.74 -1.91
CA GLU A 75 -12.74 -7.45 -2.17
C GLU A 75 -11.72 -6.32 -2.19
N VAL A 76 -10.88 -6.22 -1.16
CA VAL A 76 -9.80 -5.22 -1.09
C VAL A 76 -8.82 -5.39 -2.25
N ALA A 77 -8.39 -6.61 -2.56
CA ALA A 77 -7.45 -6.88 -3.66
C ALA A 77 -8.01 -6.46 -5.03
N VAL A 78 -9.30 -6.70 -5.27
CA VAL A 78 -10.00 -6.27 -6.50
C VAL A 78 -10.13 -4.75 -6.56
N ASP A 79 -10.48 -4.11 -5.45
CA ASP A 79 -10.66 -2.67 -5.36
C ASP A 79 -9.35 -1.91 -5.58
N LEU A 80 -8.25 -2.41 -5.02
CA LEU A 80 -6.91 -1.93 -5.29
C LEU A 80 -6.47 -2.22 -6.73
N GLY A 81 -7.03 -3.24 -7.37
CA GLY A 81 -6.65 -3.64 -8.73
C GLY A 81 -5.34 -4.44 -8.77
N LEU A 82 -5.13 -5.28 -7.75
CA LEU A 82 -4.09 -6.30 -7.77
C LEU A 82 -4.38 -7.34 -8.86
N PHE A 83 -5.66 -7.69 -9.06
CA PHE A 83 -6.11 -8.49 -10.20
C PHE A 83 -6.19 -7.63 -11.47
N LYS A 84 -5.27 -7.84 -12.41
CA LYS A 84 -5.14 -7.03 -13.63
C LYS A 84 -6.25 -7.27 -14.64
N ASN A 85 -6.87 -8.46 -14.59
CA ASN A 85 -7.93 -8.88 -15.50
C ASN A 85 -9.32 -8.97 -14.85
N ILE A 86 -9.51 -8.36 -13.67
CA ILE A 86 -10.78 -8.24 -12.96
C ILE A 86 -10.99 -6.78 -12.56
N ARG A 87 -12.14 -6.21 -12.89
CA ARG A 87 -12.44 -4.79 -12.64
C ARG A 87 -13.27 -4.55 -11.39
N SER A 88 -14.02 -5.55 -10.95
CA SER A 88 -14.96 -5.45 -9.82
C SER A 88 -15.28 -6.82 -9.22
N MET A 89 -15.78 -6.83 -7.98
CA MET A 89 -16.21 -8.07 -7.32
C MET A 89 -17.34 -8.77 -8.06
N ARG A 90 -18.25 -8.01 -8.67
CA ARG A 90 -19.30 -8.59 -9.53
C ARG A 90 -18.72 -9.36 -10.71
N GLU A 91 -17.68 -8.80 -11.36
CA GLU A 91 -17.00 -9.49 -12.45
C GLU A 91 -16.32 -10.75 -11.94
N PHE A 92 -15.60 -10.68 -10.81
CA PHE A 92 -14.94 -11.82 -10.18
C PHE A 92 -15.93 -12.96 -9.91
N GLN A 93 -17.08 -12.65 -9.32
CA GLN A 93 -18.12 -13.62 -8.99
C GLN A 93 -18.69 -14.34 -10.22
N GLN A 94 -18.80 -13.64 -11.37
CA GLN A 94 -19.32 -14.20 -12.61
C GLN A 94 -18.35 -15.15 -13.34
N LYS A 95 -17.05 -15.10 -13.03
CA LYS A 95 -16.07 -15.99 -13.64
C LYS A 95 -16.22 -17.43 -13.14
N GLU A 96 -15.91 -18.38 -14.00
CA GLU A 96 -15.81 -19.80 -13.63
C GLU A 96 -14.59 -20.06 -12.74
N GLY A 97 -14.60 -21.19 -12.02
CA GLY A 97 -13.56 -21.50 -11.03
C GLY A 97 -12.17 -21.74 -11.62
N ASP A 98 -12.11 -22.17 -12.88
CA ASP A 98 -10.91 -22.37 -13.70
C ASP A 98 -10.50 -21.11 -14.49
N PHE A 99 -11.15 -19.97 -14.25
CA PHE A 99 -10.71 -18.71 -14.83
C PHE A 99 -9.35 -18.30 -14.23
N ILE A 100 -8.39 -18.01 -15.10
CA ILE A 100 -7.05 -17.55 -14.70
C ILE A 100 -7.12 -16.08 -14.26
N ILE A 101 -6.75 -15.82 -13.01
CA ILE A 101 -6.53 -14.49 -12.44
C ILE A 101 -5.09 -14.08 -12.72
N ARG A 102 -4.89 -12.86 -13.22
CA ARG A 102 -3.58 -12.30 -13.51
C ARG A 102 -3.21 -11.27 -12.46
N LEU A 103 -2.09 -11.49 -11.77
CA LEU A 103 -1.43 -10.46 -10.98
C LEU A 103 -0.53 -9.59 -11.87
N GLY A 104 0.02 -8.51 -11.33
CA GLY A 104 1.06 -7.73 -12.02
C GLY A 104 2.37 -8.52 -12.12
N GLU A 105 3.29 -8.09 -12.99
CA GLU A 105 4.67 -8.64 -13.04
C GLU A 105 5.37 -8.51 -11.67
N GLU A 106 5.11 -7.39 -11.00
CA GLU A 106 5.49 -7.14 -9.61
C GLU A 106 4.23 -6.90 -8.77
N THR A 107 4.25 -7.30 -7.51
CA THR A 107 3.12 -7.13 -6.57
C THR A 107 3.63 -6.79 -5.17
N VAL A 108 2.72 -6.53 -4.24
CA VAL A 108 3.06 -6.31 -2.83
C VAL A 108 3.76 -7.55 -2.27
N THR A 109 4.89 -7.36 -1.60
CA THR A 109 5.64 -8.43 -0.93
C THR A 109 5.71 -8.17 0.57
N ILE A 110 5.96 -9.23 1.33
CA ILE A 110 6.11 -9.16 2.79
C ILE A 110 7.41 -9.86 3.14
N GLU A 111 8.36 -9.14 3.71
CA GLU A 111 9.65 -9.68 4.15
C GLU A 111 9.97 -9.18 5.55
N ASN A 112 10.26 -10.08 6.49
CA ASN A 112 10.64 -9.76 7.88
C ASN A 112 9.74 -8.68 8.52
N ASP A 113 8.42 -8.93 8.53
CA ASP A 113 7.41 -8.01 9.09
C ASP A 113 7.39 -6.63 8.40
N THR A 114 7.85 -6.54 7.16
CA THR A 114 7.83 -5.31 6.38
C THR A 114 7.10 -5.54 5.07
N ILE A 115 6.07 -4.72 4.83
CA ILE A 115 5.34 -4.70 3.57
C ILE A 115 6.12 -3.83 2.60
N SER A 116 6.45 -4.37 1.44
CA SER A 116 7.07 -3.63 0.35
C SER A 116 6.11 -3.55 -0.84
N VAL A 117 5.99 -2.35 -1.41
CA VAL A 117 5.14 -2.10 -2.57
C VAL A 117 6.00 -1.52 -3.70
N PRO A 118 6.12 -2.22 -4.83
CA PRO A 118 6.83 -1.71 -6.00
C PRO A 118 6.21 -0.41 -6.52
N ASP A 119 7.05 0.56 -6.92
CA ASP A 119 6.62 1.89 -7.35
C ASP A 119 5.64 1.85 -8.54
N HIS A 120 5.83 0.91 -9.45
CA HIS A 120 5.00 0.70 -10.60
C HIS A 120 3.62 0.21 -10.17
N THR A 121 3.58 -0.77 -9.27
CA THR A 121 2.35 -1.29 -8.70
C THR A 121 1.59 -0.23 -7.91
N LEU A 122 2.28 0.50 -7.03
CA LEU A 122 1.67 1.60 -6.27
C LEU A 122 1.09 2.68 -7.21
N PHE A 123 1.85 3.09 -8.23
CA PHE A 123 1.38 4.05 -9.22
C PHE A 123 0.12 3.55 -9.95
N LEU A 124 0.11 2.29 -10.41
CA LEU A 124 -1.04 1.73 -11.11
C LEU A 124 -2.29 1.66 -10.23
N ILE A 125 -2.13 1.27 -8.96
CA ILE A 125 -3.23 1.23 -7.99
C ILE A 125 -3.84 2.63 -7.82
N ILE A 126 -3.01 3.64 -7.58
CA ILE A 126 -3.49 5.02 -7.38
C ILE A 126 -4.09 5.57 -8.67
N ASN A 127 -3.40 5.42 -9.81
CA ASN A 127 -3.85 5.93 -11.10
C ASN A 127 -5.13 5.26 -11.60
N LYS A 128 -5.41 4.01 -11.19
CA LYS A 128 -6.70 3.34 -11.46
C LYS A 128 -7.86 4.18 -10.93
N LYS A 129 -7.74 4.74 -9.72
CA LYS A 129 -8.78 5.54 -9.05
C LYS A 129 -8.63 7.05 -9.34
N PHE A 130 -7.41 7.55 -9.50
CA PHE A 130 -7.10 8.98 -9.60
C PHE A 130 -6.30 9.30 -10.87
N LYS A 131 -7.01 9.53 -11.97
CA LYS A 131 -6.41 9.75 -13.30
C LYS A 131 -5.58 11.03 -13.45
N PHE A 132 -5.75 12.00 -12.56
CA PHE A 132 -4.95 13.24 -12.57
C PHE A 132 -3.50 13.00 -12.13
N LEU A 133 -3.22 11.93 -11.36
CA LEU A 133 -1.87 11.63 -10.89
C LEU A 133 -1.04 11.07 -12.05
N THR A 134 -0.19 11.91 -12.62
CA THR A 134 0.75 11.51 -13.67
C THR A 134 1.96 10.79 -13.08
N LYS A 135 2.65 9.94 -13.87
CA LYS A 135 3.88 9.26 -13.40
C LYS A 135 4.96 10.27 -12.97
N ARG A 136 5.05 11.43 -13.64
CA ARG A 136 5.97 12.52 -13.26
C ARG A 136 5.63 13.07 -11.88
N ASN A 137 4.36 13.36 -11.61
CA ASN A 137 3.92 13.87 -10.32
C ASN A 137 4.12 12.85 -9.21
N PHE A 138 3.76 11.58 -9.48
CA PHE A 138 3.99 10.47 -8.56
C PHE A 138 5.47 10.34 -8.17
N ASN A 139 6.38 10.30 -9.15
CA ASN A 139 7.82 10.22 -8.88
C ASN A 139 8.32 11.45 -8.10
N SER A 140 7.85 12.65 -8.45
CA SER A 140 8.23 13.86 -7.73
C SER A 140 7.71 13.86 -6.29
N ALA A 141 6.53 13.32 -6.04
CA ALA A 141 5.94 13.22 -4.71
C ALA A 141 6.67 12.17 -3.88
N LEU A 142 7.00 10.99 -4.44
CA LEU A 142 7.82 9.98 -3.77
C LEU A 142 9.16 10.56 -3.29
N ILE A 143 9.88 11.29 -4.15
CA ILE A 143 11.16 11.91 -3.77
C ILE A 143 11.00 12.85 -2.58
N LYS A 144 9.92 13.65 -2.55
CA LYS A 144 9.64 14.57 -1.46
C LYS A 144 9.25 13.84 -0.16
N LEU A 145 8.47 12.76 -0.28
CA LEU A 145 8.01 11.95 0.86
C LEU A 145 9.14 11.20 1.55
N LYS A 146 10.22 10.84 0.84
CA LYS A 146 11.42 10.21 1.44
C LYS A 146 12.13 11.09 2.47
N GLY A 147 11.92 12.40 2.45
CA GLY A 147 12.61 13.31 3.35
C GLY A 147 11.88 14.62 3.56
N VAL A 148 10.98 14.63 4.55
CA VAL A 148 10.24 15.83 4.93
C VAL A 148 10.90 16.47 6.16
N ARG A 149 11.45 17.67 5.99
CA ARG A 149 12.16 18.37 7.08
C ARG A 149 11.19 18.80 8.18
N CYS A 150 11.47 18.41 9.43
CA CYS A 150 10.73 18.84 10.60
C CYS A 150 10.78 20.37 10.76
N GLU A 151 9.67 20.96 11.19
CA GLU A 151 9.56 22.42 11.39
C GLU A 151 10.13 22.86 12.75
N THR A 152 10.16 21.95 13.73
CA THR A 152 10.53 22.24 15.13
C THR A 152 11.91 21.72 15.51
N SER A 153 12.52 20.83 14.70
CA SER A 153 13.85 20.26 14.93
C SER A 153 14.66 20.14 13.63
N ASN A 154 15.93 19.74 13.72
CA ASN A 154 16.79 19.50 12.55
C ASN A 154 16.60 18.10 11.95
N ILE A 155 15.53 17.40 12.30
CA ILE A 155 15.27 16.02 11.87
C ILE A 155 14.52 16.00 10.55
N ILE A 156 14.76 14.94 9.79
CA ILE A 156 14.05 14.64 8.55
C ILE A 156 13.15 13.44 8.83
N HIS A 157 11.84 13.65 8.68
CA HIS A 157 10.84 12.61 8.84
C HIS A 157 10.52 12.00 7.47
N PRO A 158 10.83 10.72 7.23
CA PRO A 158 10.35 10.03 6.05
C PRO A 158 8.86 9.74 6.22
N PHE A 159 8.04 10.13 5.25
CA PHE A 159 6.64 9.71 5.17
C PHE A 159 6.47 8.41 4.37
N VAL A 160 7.51 8.05 3.61
CA VAL A 160 7.66 6.79 2.89
C VAL A 160 9.13 6.40 2.94
N SER A 161 9.41 5.12 3.17
CA SER A 161 10.77 4.56 3.11
C SER A 161 10.94 3.73 1.84
N GLU A 162 12.11 3.84 1.21
CA GLU A 162 12.49 2.96 0.08
C GLU A 162 13.34 1.81 0.61
N ILE A 163 13.00 0.59 0.20
CA ILE A 163 13.69 -0.65 0.54
C ILE A 163 14.14 -1.28 -0.77
N GLY A 164 15.42 -1.61 -0.91
CA GLY A 164 15.93 -2.13 -2.18
C GLY A 164 15.78 -1.14 -3.34
N ASP A 165 15.52 -1.67 -4.54
CA ASP A 165 15.40 -0.88 -5.77
C ASP A 165 13.93 -0.66 -6.13
N HIS A 166 13.43 0.57 -5.94
CA HIS A 166 12.08 1.01 -6.34
C HIS A 166 10.91 0.40 -5.55
N ASP A 167 11.17 -0.05 -4.34
CA ASP A 167 10.22 -0.70 -3.45
C ASP A 167 9.95 0.18 -2.22
N TYR A 168 8.68 0.38 -1.88
CA TYR A 168 8.26 1.44 -0.94
C TYR A 168 7.41 0.88 0.20
N THR A 169 7.68 1.35 1.42
CA THR A 169 6.92 1.00 2.63
C THR A 169 6.44 2.23 3.38
N LEU A 170 5.37 2.05 4.17
CA LEU A 170 4.86 3.06 5.09
C LEU A 170 5.56 2.94 6.45
N PRO A 171 6.32 3.96 6.88
CA PRO A 171 6.90 4.00 8.22
C PRO A 171 5.86 3.81 9.32
N ASP A 172 6.26 3.16 10.42
CA ASP A 172 5.37 2.83 11.54
C ASP A 172 4.76 4.05 12.21
N ASP A 173 5.56 5.09 12.44
CA ASP A 173 5.09 6.36 13.01
C ASP A 173 3.99 6.99 12.15
N VAL A 174 4.18 7.02 10.82
CA VAL A 174 3.15 7.50 9.88
C VAL A 174 1.91 6.61 9.93
N TYR A 175 2.07 5.28 9.95
CA TYR A 175 0.95 4.34 10.07
C TYR A 175 0.13 4.59 11.33
N TYR A 176 0.78 4.70 12.50
CA TYR A 176 0.10 4.95 13.76
C TYR A 176 -0.57 6.34 13.80
N ILE A 177 0.06 7.36 13.24
CA ILE A 177 -0.53 8.69 13.09
C ILE A 177 -1.81 8.60 12.25
N LEU A 178 -1.76 7.97 11.07
CA LEU A 178 -2.93 7.84 10.21
C LEU A 178 -4.06 7.06 10.90
N ASN A 179 -3.72 6.03 11.67
CA ASN A 179 -4.67 5.29 12.48
C ASN A 179 -5.35 6.16 13.57
N GLN A 180 -4.65 7.17 14.10
CA GLN A 180 -5.23 8.17 15.02
C GLN A 180 -6.15 9.17 14.31
N TYR A 181 -5.91 9.46 13.03
CA TYR A 181 -6.83 10.27 12.20
C TYR A 181 -8.09 9.46 11.78
N GLY A 182 -8.09 8.13 11.94
CA GLY A 182 -9.04 7.21 11.32
C GLY A 182 -9.70 6.19 12.28
N ASN A 183 -10.19 6.64 13.44
CA ASN A 183 -11.33 6.02 14.13
C ASN A 183 -12.39 7.08 14.48
#